data_AF-A0A1J1GST2-F1
#
_entry.id   AF-A0A1J1GST2-F1
#
_cell.length_a   1.000
_cell.length_b   1.000
_cell.length_c   1.000
_cell.angle_alpha   90.00
_cell.angle_beta   90.00
_cell.angle_gamma   90.00
#
_symmetry.space_group_name_H-M   'P 1'
#
loop_
_entity.id
_entity.type
_entity.pdbx_description
1 polymer ?
#
loop_
_entity_poly.entity_id
_entity_poly.type
_entity_poly.pdbx_seq_one_letter_code
_entity_poly.pdbx_strand_id
1 'polypeptide(L)'
;MLLMFTFFLIMKKFKVLFFFSYLLIVNLLIPCLTSEPENYHNIPNVPLESNSHLVRTHSNSDSFVIPTKFVDLTYDLLHHILHIFYNSINVERQEMIKGIKSILHLVHNFLNSRKEELSKCSIRLMTKFTSNELRRIHNKTPAEKGIEKDCLKEHMNYWSKIKFDYNNMIEKMHQQWQSGGKSKNKSSKWKKVKWEEWHNYFHKYLIREGKRSRLDFVCMMQNGCNYTNVKYHYEKIISLWDEDMKSMWTKWNSFLDNALKN
;
A
#
# COMPACT_ATOMS: atom_id res chain seq x y z
N MET A 1 12.29 26.00 31.55
CA MET A 1 13.36 25.26 30.86
C MET A 1 13.33 23.75 31.13
N LEU A 2 13.08 23.28 32.36
CA LEU A 2 12.90 21.84 32.65
C LEU A 2 11.71 21.20 31.89
N LEU A 3 10.59 21.92 31.74
CA LEU A 3 9.40 21.45 31.00
C LEU A 3 9.64 21.20 29.50
N MET A 4 10.56 21.95 28.85
CA MET A 4 10.96 21.67 27.46
C MET A 4 11.82 20.42 27.35
N PHE A 5 12.62 20.10 28.37
CA PHE A 5 13.44 18.90 28.40
C PHE A 5 12.59 17.64 28.62
N THR A 6 11.55 17.73 29.46
CA THR A 6 10.54 16.67 29.61
C THR A 6 9.72 16.51 28.33
N PHE A 7 9.34 17.59 27.65
CA PHE A 7 8.63 17.53 26.36
C PHE A 7 9.49 16.89 25.25
N PHE A 8 10.79 17.19 25.21
CA PHE A 8 11.74 16.59 24.27
C PHE A 8 12.00 15.09 24.56
N LEU A 9 12.01 14.70 25.84
CA LEU A 9 12.06 13.28 26.27
C LEU A 9 10.74 12.54 25.98
N ILE A 10 9.60 13.20 26.09
CA ILE A 10 8.28 12.69 25.70
C ILE A 10 8.23 12.46 24.18
N MET A 11 8.74 13.39 23.36
CA MET A 11 8.86 13.21 21.90
C MET A 11 9.80 12.07 21.48
N LYS A 12 10.88 11.82 22.24
CA LYS A 12 11.74 10.63 22.03
C LYS A 12 11.00 9.33 22.34
N LYS A 13 10.17 9.29 23.39
CA LYS A 13 9.32 8.14 23.72
C LYS A 13 8.22 7.92 22.66
N PHE A 14 7.68 8.97 22.04
CA PHE A 14 6.70 8.84 20.96
C PHE A 14 7.29 8.28 19.65
N LYS A 15 8.57 8.55 19.33
CA LYS A 15 9.25 7.88 18.20
C LYS A 15 9.46 6.39 18.43
N VAL A 16 9.74 6.00 19.68
CA VAL A 16 9.79 4.58 20.09
C VAL A 16 8.39 3.96 20.04
N LEU A 17 7.34 4.71 20.39
CA LEU A 17 5.95 4.29 20.22
C LEU A 17 5.59 4.09 18.75
N PHE A 18 6.00 4.98 17.84
CA PHE A 18 5.80 4.81 16.38
C PHE A 18 6.59 3.64 15.80
N PHE A 19 7.79 3.36 16.32
CA PHE A 19 8.58 2.19 15.97
C PHE A 19 7.93 0.90 16.53
N PHE A 20 7.29 0.98 17.70
CA PHE A 20 6.48 -0.11 18.29
C PHE A 20 5.15 -0.29 17.56
N SER A 21 4.49 0.77 17.09
CA SER A 21 3.29 0.74 16.26
C SER A 21 3.61 0.21 14.86
N TYR A 22 4.80 0.53 14.34
CA TYR A 22 5.35 -0.03 13.11
C TYR A 22 5.72 -1.52 13.28
N LEU A 23 6.31 -1.91 14.41
CA LEU A 23 6.51 -3.31 14.78
C LEU A 23 5.20 -4.03 15.07
N LEU A 24 4.17 -3.35 15.59
CA LEU A 24 2.81 -3.87 15.72
C LEU A 24 2.20 -4.01 14.33
N ILE A 25 2.36 -3.05 13.42
CA ILE A 25 1.81 -3.14 12.06
C ILE A 25 2.54 -4.24 11.28
N VAL A 26 3.86 -4.36 11.37
CA VAL A 26 4.62 -5.41 10.68
C VAL A 26 4.48 -6.78 11.38
N ASN A 27 4.47 -6.86 12.71
CA ASN A 27 4.30 -8.13 13.47
C ASN A 27 2.86 -8.48 13.83
N LEU A 28 1.85 -7.62 13.62
CA LEU A 28 0.41 -7.97 13.64
C LEU A 28 -0.15 -8.14 12.23
N LEU A 29 0.35 -7.44 11.20
CA LEU A 29 -0.10 -7.74 9.83
C LEU A 29 0.41 -9.11 9.35
N ILE A 30 1.58 -9.57 9.82
CA ILE A 30 2.08 -10.90 9.45
C ILE A 30 1.18 -12.02 10.06
N PRO A 31 0.84 -12.03 11.37
CA PRO A 31 -0.16 -12.95 11.94
C PRO A 31 -1.61 -12.71 11.49
N CYS A 32 -1.99 -11.50 11.05
CA CYS A 32 -3.30 -11.28 10.43
C CYS A 32 -3.38 -11.79 8.97
N LEU A 33 -2.24 -12.09 8.34
CA LEU A 33 -2.16 -12.73 7.02
C LEU A 33 -1.88 -14.25 7.12
N THR A 34 -1.34 -14.70 8.25
CA THR A 34 -1.18 -16.13 8.59
C THR A 34 -2.19 -16.52 9.67
N SER A 35 -3.33 -17.05 9.26
CA SER A 35 -4.01 -18.04 10.09
C SER A 35 -3.00 -19.15 10.41
N GLU A 36 -2.41 -19.16 11.60
CA GLU A 36 -1.78 -20.38 12.09
C GLU A 36 -2.87 -21.32 12.60
N PRO A 37 -2.88 -22.59 12.16
CA PRO A 37 -3.60 -23.64 12.85
C PRO A 37 -2.91 -23.92 14.19
N GLU A 38 -3.71 -23.95 15.26
CA GLU A 38 -3.54 -24.70 16.52
C GLU A 38 -2.10 -25.03 16.97
N ASN A 39 -1.57 -24.26 17.94
CA ASN A 39 -0.96 -24.76 19.18
C ASN A 39 -0.28 -23.62 19.98
N TYR A 40 -1.07 -22.81 20.68
CA TYR A 40 -0.60 -22.05 21.83
C TYR A 40 -1.56 -22.26 22.99
N HIS A 41 -1.39 -23.38 23.70
CA HIS A 41 -1.96 -23.51 25.03
C HIS A 41 -1.31 -22.47 25.96
N ASN A 42 -2.14 -21.68 26.65
CA ASN A 42 -1.83 -20.81 27.81
C ASN A 42 -1.65 -19.29 27.59
N ILE A 43 -2.28 -18.68 26.59
CA ILE A 43 -2.59 -17.24 26.65
C ILE A 43 -4.11 -17.09 26.69
N PRO A 44 -4.69 -16.37 27.67
CA PRO A 44 -6.14 -16.26 27.80
C PRO A 44 -6.72 -15.63 26.53
N ASN A 45 -7.67 -16.35 25.93
CA ASN A 45 -8.44 -15.99 24.75
C ASN A 45 -9.03 -14.58 24.91
N VAL A 46 -8.34 -13.57 24.38
CA VAL A 46 -8.97 -12.29 24.04
C VAL A 46 -9.51 -12.47 22.62
N PRO A 47 -10.84 -12.38 22.40
CA PRO A 47 -11.39 -12.43 21.06
C PRO A 47 -10.79 -11.26 20.28
N LEU A 48 -10.04 -11.54 19.22
CA LEU A 48 -9.65 -10.52 18.26
C LEU A 48 -10.92 -10.07 17.52
N GLU A 49 -11.64 -9.12 18.11
CA GLU A 49 -12.71 -8.41 17.42
C GLU A 49 -12.11 -7.76 16.15
N SER A 50 -12.70 -8.16 15.02
CA SER A 50 -12.63 -7.62 13.65
C SER A 50 -11.84 -6.31 13.40
N ASN A 51 -10.50 -6.35 13.46
CA ASN A 51 -9.61 -5.25 13.05
C ASN A 51 -9.60 -4.93 11.53
N SER A 52 -10.54 -5.45 10.74
CA SER A 52 -10.64 -5.23 9.30
C SER A 52 -10.93 -3.79 8.92
N HIS A 53 -11.78 -3.11 9.70
CA HIS A 53 -12.04 -1.69 9.53
C HIS A 53 -10.81 -0.87 9.92
N LEU A 54 -10.09 -1.19 11.00
CA LEU A 54 -8.93 -0.42 11.42
C LEU A 54 -7.83 -0.37 10.33
N VAL A 55 -7.49 -1.50 9.70
CA VAL A 55 -6.42 -1.52 8.67
C VAL A 55 -6.72 -0.63 7.45
N ARG A 56 -8.00 -0.47 7.06
CA ARG A 56 -8.37 0.35 5.89
C ARG A 56 -8.87 1.75 6.23
N THR A 57 -9.60 1.93 7.33
CA THR A 57 -9.96 3.25 7.86
C THR A 57 -8.70 4.08 8.16
N HIS A 58 -7.57 3.45 8.50
CA HIS A 58 -6.28 4.12 8.69
C HIS A 58 -5.54 4.50 7.40
N SER A 59 -5.88 3.92 6.23
CA SER A 59 -5.27 4.31 4.94
C SER A 59 -6.00 5.47 4.24
N ASN A 60 -7.22 5.81 4.68
CA ASN A 60 -8.04 6.90 4.14
C ASN A 60 -8.10 8.17 5.00
N SER A 61 -7.46 8.19 6.17
CA SER A 61 -7.39 9.41 6.98
C SER A 61 -6.27 10.33 6.47
N ASP A 62 -6.61 11.58 6.17
CA ASP A 62 -5.64 12.64 5.82
C ASP A 62 -4.56 12.86 6.92
N SER A 63 -4.77 12.30 8.12
CA SER A 63 -3.87 12.28 9.27
C SER A 63 -2.63 11.37 9.11
N PHE A 64 -2.61 10.49 8.11
CA PHE A 64 -1.55 9.51 7.87
C PHE A 64 -0.84 9.78 6.53
N VAL A 65 -0.18 10.93 6.41
CA VAL A 65 0.65 11.29 5.23
C VAL A 65 1.95 10.46 5.16
N ILE A 66 2.35 9.82 6.26
CA ILE A 66 3.65 9.13 6.41
C ILE A 66 3.68 7.66 5.90
N PRO A 67 2.59 6.83 5.92
CA PRO A 67 2.60 5.48 5.33
C PRO A 67 2.59 5.47 3.79
N THR A 68 1.99 6.46 3.13
CA THR A 68 1.83 6.47 1.66
C THR A 68 3.17 6.64 0.93
N LYS A 69 4.03 7.55 1.42
CA LYS A 69 5.39 7.73 0.88
C LYS A 69 6.22 6.46 1.03
N PHE A 70 6.08 5.73 2.13
CA PHE A 70 6.81 4.48 2.34
C PHE A 70 6.32 3.35 1.41
N VAL A 71 5.00 3.24 1.16
CA VAL A 71 4.42 2.31 0.17
C VAL A 71 4.96 2.63 -1.23
N ASP A 72 4.87 3.90 -1.64
CA ASP A 72 5.36 4.34 -2.95
C ASP A 72 6.85 4.04 -3.13
N LEU A 73 7.67 4.37 -2.14
CA LEU A 73 9.11 4.11 -2.17
C LEU A 73 9.44 2.62 -2.15
N THR A 74 8.75 1.82 -1.34
CA THR A 74 8.99 0.36 -1.25
C THR A 74 8.62 -0.32 -2.56
N TYR A 75 7.49 0.06 -3.18
CA TYR A 75 7.07 -0.45 -4.47
C TYR A 75 8.10 -0.10 -5.56
N ASP A 76 8.45 1.18 -5.67
CA ASP A 76 9.37 1.65 -6.70
C ASP A 76 10.77 1.01 -6.54
N LEU A 77 11.25 0.89 -5.30
CA LEU A 77 12.51 0.21 -4.97
C LEU A 77 12.47 -1.26 -5.35
N LEU A 78 11.40 -1.98 -4.96
CA LEU A 78 11.26 -3.39 -5.29
C LEU A 78 11.30 -3.60 -6.80
N HIS A 79 10.52 -2.82 -7.56
CA HIS A 79 10.51 -2.92 -9.02
C HIS A 79 11.86 -2.58 -9.65
N HIS A 80 12.55 -1.55 -9.14
CA HIS A 80 13.88 -1.18 -9.59
C HIS A 80 14.89 -2.31 -9.38
N ILE A 81 14.93 -2.89 -8.17
CA ILE A 81 15.87 -3.97 -7.85
C ILE A 81 15.50 -5.26 -8.59
N LEU A 82 14.21 -5.57 -8.75
CA LEU A 82 13.78 -6.72 -9.57
C LEU A 82 14.21 -6.57 -11.03
N HIS A 83 14.10 -5.38 -11.60
CA HIS A 83 14.57 -5.10 -12.95
C HIS A 83 16.09 -5.34 -13.08
N ILE A 84 16.88 -4.83 -12.13
CA ILE A 84 18.32 -5.11 -12.07
C ILE A 84 18.56 -6.63 -11.99
N PHE A 85 17.91 -7.31 -11.04
CA PHE A 85 18.08 -8.74 -10.82
C PHE A 85 17.78 -9.57 -12.07
N TYR A 86 16.67 -9.31 -12.77
CA TYR A 86 16.31 -10.04 -13.99
C TYR A 86 17.23 -9.73 -15.18
N ASN A 87 17.93 -8.59 -15.20
CA ASN A 87 18.88 -8.26 -16.27
C ASN A 87 20.35 -8.58 -15.93
N SER A 88 20.63 -8.92 -14.67
CA SER A 88 21.97 -9.28 -14.20
C SER A 88 22.37 -10.70 -14.61
N ILE A 89 23.67 -10.95 -14.73
CA ILE A 89 24.20 -12.31 -14.96
C ILE A 89 24.06 -13.18 -13.70
N ASN A 90 24.20 -14.50 -13.84
CA ASN A 90 23.95 -15.42 -12.72
C ASN A 90 24.83 -15.13 -11.49
N VAL A 91 26.10 -14.77 -11.68
CA VAL A 91 27.02 -14.45 -10.57
C VAL A 91 26.50 -13.27 -9.75
N GLU A 92 26.15 -12.17 -10.41
CA GLU A 92 25.58 -10.98 -9.77
C GLU A 92 24.24 -11.28 -9.07
N ARG A 93 23.38 -12.09 -9.69
CA ARG A 93 22.13 -12.55 -9.06
C ARG A 93 22.41 -13.30 -7.76
N GLN A 94 23.37 -14.24 -7.79
CA GLN A 94 23.74 -15.01 -6.60
C GLN A 94 24.29 -14.12 -5.48
N GLU A 95 25.07 -13.09 -5.81
CA GLU A 95 25.54 -12.10 -4.84
C GLU A 95 24.40 -11.32 -4.19
N MET A 96 23.41 -10.88 -4.99
CA MET A 96 22.21 -10.20 -4.50
C MET A 96 21.38 -11.09 -3.56
N ILE A 97 21.27 -12.39 -3.86
CA ILE A 97 20.49 -13.35 -3.05
C ILE A 97 21.18 -13.66 -1.72
N LYS A 98 22.51 -13.87 -1.75
CA LYS A 98 23.31 -14.30 -0.61
C LYS A 98 23.66 -13.14 0.33
N GLY A 99 23.88 -11.93 -0.20
CA GLY A 99 24.40 -10.79 0.54
C GLY A 99 23.34 -9.72 0.87
N ILE A 100 22.85 -9.68 2.10
CA ILE A 100 22.00 -8.56 2.56
C ILE A 100 22.70 -7.20 2.43
N LYS A 101 24.04 -7.19 2.51
CA LYS A 101 24.89 -5.99 2.28
C LYS A 101 24.80 -5.48 0.84
N SER A 102 24.71 -6.38 -0.15
CA SER A 102 24.53 -6.01 -1.56
C SER A 102 23.18 -5.34 -1.77
N ILE A 103 22.11 -5.93 -1.23
CA ILE A 103 20.77 -5.31 -1.27
C ILE A 103 20.76 -3.97 -0.54
N LEU A 104 21.37 -3.88 0.64
CA LEU A 104 21.48 -2.63 1.38
C LEU A 104 22.16 -1.52 0.57
N HIS A 105 23.23 -1.86 -0.17
CA HIS A 105 23.90 -0.93 -1.07
C HIS A 105 22.97 -0.45 -2.19
N LEU A 106 22.23 -1.36 -2.83
CA LEU A 106 21.23 -1.01 -3.85
C LEU A 106 20.12 -0.11 -3.29
N VAL A 107 19.64 -0.37 -2.07
CA VAL A 107 18.66 0.48 -1.39
C VAL A 107 19.23 1.89 -1.16
N HIS A 108 20.47 2.00 -0.68
CA HIS A 108 21.10 3.31 -0.48
C HIS A 108 21.28 4.08 -1.79
N ASN A 109 21.74 3.42 -2.85
CA ASN A 109 21.90 4.06 -4.16
C ASN A 109 20.55 4.55 -4.71
N PHE A 110 19.50 3.74 -4.61
CA PHE A 110 18.15 4.12 -5.00
C PHE A 110 17.67 5.37 -4.24
N LEU A 111 17.80 5.39 -2.91
CA LEU A 111 17.38 6.53 -2.09
C LEU A 111 18.20 7.79 -2.39
N ASN A 112 19.52 7.66 -2.55
CA ASN A 112 20.42 8.78 -2.87
C ASN A 112 20.07 9.41 -4.22
N SER A 113 19.82 8.59 -5.26
CA SER A 113 19.42 9.09 -6.59
C SER A 113 18.11 9.88 -6.56
N ARG A 114 17.23 9.60 -5.59
CA ARG A 114 15.94 10.28 -5.41
C ARG A 114 16.00 11.40 -4.35
N LYS A 115 17.16 11.63 -3.73
CA LYS A 115 17.33 12.57 -2.62
C LYS A 115 16.35 12.30 -1.47
N GLU A 116 16.10 11.02 -1.19
CA GLU A 116 15.17 10.57 -0.17
C GLU A 116 15.87 10.24 1.14
N GLU A 117 15.56 10.98 2.20
CA GLU A 117 16.08 10.73 3.54
C GLU A 117 15.10 9.89 4.36
N LEU A 118 15.55 8.70 4.75
CA LEU A 118 14.76 7.76 5.54
C LEU A 118 15.49 7.34 6.81
N SER A 119 14.71 6.94 7.81
CA SER A 119 15.27 6.39 9.04
C SER A 119 16.04 5.09 8.76
N LYS A 120 17.06 4.80 9.57
CA LYS A 120 17.80 3.51 9.51
C LYS A 120 16.87 2.31 9.63
N CYS A 121 15.77 2.45 10.37
CA CYS A 121 14.71 1.45 10.47
C CYS A 121 14.09 1.19 9.09
N SER A 122 13.49 2.21 8.48
CA SER A 122 12.83 2.12 7.17
C SER A 122 13.72 1.49 6.10
N ILE A 123 15.00 1.89 6.06
CA ILE A 123 16.00 1.32 5.14
C ILE A 123 16.18 -0.19 5.38
N ARG A 124 16.34 -0.61 6.64
CA ARG A 124 16.48 -2.03 7.00
C ARG A 124 15.26 -2.84 6.59
N LEU A 125 14.06 -2.28 6.74
CA LEU A 125 12.82 -2.99 6.42
C LEU A 125 12.62 -3.16 4.92
N MET A 126 12.84 -2.11 4.14
CA MET A 126 12.86 -2.22 2.68
C MET A 126 13.92 -3.20 2.21
N THR A 127 15.14 -3.14 2.78
CA THR A 127 16.23 -4.08 2.46
C THR A 127 15.81 -5.53 2.75
N LYS A 128 15.22 -5.80 3.92
CA LYS A 128 14.76 -7.14 4.31
C LYS A 128 13.64 -7.62 3.38
N PHE A 129 12.65 -6.77 3.13
CA PHE A 129 11.51 -7.09 2.26
C PHE A 129 11.96 -7.42 0.83
N THR A 130 12.83 -6.60 0.24
CA THR A 130 13.39 -6.86 -1.10
C THR A 130 14.26 -8.12 -1.10
N SER A 131 15.11 -8.32 -0.10
CA SER A 131 15.96 -9.51 -0.01
C SER A 131 15.14 -10.80 0.08
N ASN A 132 14.05 -10.79 0.87
CA ASN A 132 13.11 -11.90 0.94
C ASN A 132 12.47 -12.19 -0.43
N GLU A 133 12.08 -11.16 -1.17
CA GLU A 133 11.46 -11.35 -2.48
C GLU A 133 12.41 -11.96 -3.49
N LEU A 134 13.67 -11.48 -3.54
CA LEU A 134 14.68 -12.03 -4.44
C LEU A 134 14.96 -13.50 -4.14
N ARG A 135 15.07 -13.87 -2.85
CA ARG A 135 15.23 -15.26 -2.42
C ARG A 135 14.03 -16.12 -2.82
N ARG A 136 12.82 -15.63 -2.58
CA ARG A 136 11.57 -16.33 -2.92
C ARG A 136 11.45 -16.58 -4.41
N ILE A 137 11.75 -15.58 -5.25
CA ILE A 137 11.71 -15.71 -6.71
C ILE A 137 12.77 -16.72 -7.19
N HIS A 138 13.97 -16.66 -6.63
CA HIS A 138 15.08 -17.53 -7.04
C HIS A 138 14.86 -19.00 -6.65
N ASN A 139 14.46 -19.25 -5.40
CA ASN A 139 14.38 -20.60 -4.82
C ASN A 139 13.03 -21.30 -5.05
N LYS A 140 12.14 -20.71 -5.87
CA LYS A 140 10.76 -21.16 -6.05
C LYS A 140 10.67 -22.53 -6.68
N THR A 141 10.05 -23.47 -5.99
CA THR A 141 9.72 -24.81 -6.48
C THR A 141 8.61 -24.78 -7.54
N PRO A 142 8.45 -25.84 -8.35
CA PRO A 142 7.33 -25.95 -9.30
C PRO A 142 5.95 -25.90 -8.63
N ALA A 143 5.79 -26.48 -7.44
CA ALA A 143 4.53 -26.45 -6.68
C ALA A 143 4.19 -25.02 -6.24
N GLU A 144 5.16 -24.28 -5.68
CA GLU A 144 4.98 -22.88 -5.29
C GLU A 144 4.68 -21.98 -6.50
N LYS A 145 5.26 -22.27 -7.68
CA LYS A 145 4.91 -21.58 -8.94
C LYS A 145 3.44 -21.79 -9.31
N GLY A 146 2.92 -23.00 -9.11
CA GLY A 146 1.49 -23.32 -9.32
C GLY A 146 0.60 -22.49 -8.39
N ILE A 147 0.88 -22.54 -7.08
CA ILE A 147 0.12 -21.80 -6.06
C ILE A 147 0.13 -20.29 -6.34
N GLU A 148 1.30 -19.71 -6.64
CA GLU A 148 1.41 -18.28 -6.93
C GLU A 148 0.67 -17.89 -8.19
N LYS A 149 0.63 -18.75 -9.22
CA LYS A 149 -0.14 -18.48 -10.44
C LYS A 149 -1.64 -18.37 -10.15
N ASP A 150 -2.16 -19.26 -9.31
CA ASP A 150 -3.57 -19.23 -8.92
C ASP A 150 -3.88 -18.02 -8.03
N CYS A 151 -2.98 -17.71 -7.08
CA CYS A 151 -3.10 -16.51 -6.25
C CYS A 151 -3.03 -15.21 -7.08
N LEU A 152 -2.18 -15.20 -8.12
CA LEU A 152 -2.06 -14.06 -9.02
C LEU A 152 -3.35 -13.83 -9.80
N LYS A 153 -4.09 -14.88 -10.15
CA LYS A 153 -5.40 -14.76 -10.79
C LYS A 153 -6.38 -13.98 -9.90
N GLU A 154 -6.43 -14.29 -8.60
CA GLU A 154 -7.28 -13.54 -7.66
C GLU A 154 -6.85 -12.08 -7.50
N HIS A 155 -5.55 -11.81 -7.43
CA HIS A 155 -5.04 -10.44 -7.44
C HIS A 155 -5.47 -9.67 -8.69
N MET A 156 -5.40 -10.30 -9.87
CA MET A 156 -5.81 -9.68 -11.14
C MET A 156 -7.33 -9.47 -11.20
N ASN A 157 -8.13 -10.42 -10.72
CA ASN A 157 -9.58 -10.29 -10.62
C ASN A 157 -9.95 -9.10 -9.73
N TYR A 158 -9.36 -9.03 -8.53
CA TYR A 158 -9.51 -7.90 -7.62
C TYR A 158 -9.18 -6.58 -8.32
N TRP A 159 -7.98 -6.47 -8.89
CA TRP A 159 -7.53 -5.22 -9.51
C TRP A 159 -8.38 -4.80 -10.72
N SER A 160 -8.94 -5.78 -11.45
CA SER A 160 -9.86 -5.52 -12.56
C SER A 160 -11.17 -4.90 -12.08
N LYS A 161 -11.74 -5.39 -10.96
CA LYS A 161 -12.92 -4.77 -10.33
C LYS A 161 -12.64 -3.32 -9.92
N ILE A 162 -11.52 -3.09 -9.22
CA ILE A 162 -11.13 -1.75 -8.75
C ILE A 162 -11.04 -0.75 -9.90
N LYS A 163 -10.38 -1.14 -11.00
CA LYS A 163 -10.28 -0.31 -12.21
C LYS A 163 -11.64 -0.04 -12.86
N PHE A 164 -12.48 -1.07 -12.95
CA PHE A 164 -13.82 -0.94 -13.51
C PHE A 164 -14.68 0.05 -12.71
N ASP A 165 -14.72 -0.10 -11.39
CA ASP A 165 -15.47 0.80 -10.51
C ASP A 165 -14.95 2.25 -10.59
N TYR A 166 -13.63 2.43 -10.61
CA TYR A 166 -13.00 3.74 -10.80
C TYR A 166 -13.43 4.40 -12.11
N ASN A 167 -13.32 3.68 -13.23
CA ASN A 167 -13.64 4.22 -14.56
C ASN A 167 -15.11 4.62 -14.64
N ASN A 168 -16.01 3.75 -14.18
CA ASN A 168 -17.44 4.04 -14.14
C ASN A 168 -17.76 5.25 -13.28
N MET A 169 -17.09 5.40 -12.14
CA MET A 169 -17.33 6.52 -11.25
C MET A 169 -16.81 7.84 -11.82
N ILE A 170 -15.61 7.84 -12.39
CA ILE A 170 -15.05 9.01 -13.08
C ILE A 170 -15.95 9.44 -14.24
N GLU A 171 -16.45 8.51 -15.04
CA GLU A 171 -17.35 8.81 -16.15
C GLU A 171 -18.62 9.50 -15.64
N LYS A 172 -19.27 8.94 -14.61
CA LYS A 172 -20.47 9.53 -14.00
C LYS A 172 -20.21 10.91 -13.42
N MET A 173 -19.09 11.09 -12.70
CA MET A 173 -18.69 12.39 -12.15
C MET A 173 -18.44 13.41 -13.27
N HIS A 174 -17.76 13.01 -14.34
CA HIS A 174 -17.50 13.88 -15.49
C HIS A 174 -18.79 14.27 -16.21
N GLN A 175 -19.71 13.33 -16.41
CA GLN A 175 -21.03 13.61 -16.97
C GLN A 175 -21.76 14.64 -16.10
N GLN A 176 -21.86 14.42 -14.78
CA GLN A 176 -22.45 15.39 -13.85
C GLN A 176 -21.75 16.76 -13.90
N TRP A 177 -20.43 16.78 -14.06
CA TRP A 177 -19.65 18.02 -14.18
C TRP A 177 -19.95 18.79 -15.47
N GLN A 178 -20.09 18.10 -16.60
CA GLN A 178 -20.32 18.72 -17.90
C GLN A 178 -21.77 19.15 -18.10
N SER A 179 -22.72 18.24 -17.82
CA SER A 179 -24.14 18.40 -18.12
C SER A 179 -25.01 18.77 -16.92
N GLY A 180 -24.46 18.73 -15.70
CA GLY A 180 -25.20 19.04 -14.48
C GLY A 180 -25.66 20.50 -14.43
N GLY A 181 -26.91 20.72 -14.03
CA GLY A 181 -27.51 22.06 -13.92
C GLY A 181 -26.70 23.01 -13.03
N LYS A 182 -26.02 22.49 -12.01
CA LYS A 182 -25.19 23.28 -11.07
C LYS A 182 -24.00 23.99 -11.74
N SER A 183 -23.41 23.43 -12.80
CA SER A 183 -22.23 24.01 -13.48
C SER A 183 -22.57 24.66 -14.82
N LYS A 184 -23.85 24.70 -15.22
CA LYS A 184 -24.31 25.12 -16.56
C LYS A 184 -23.80 26.51 -16.98
N ASN A 185 -23.74 27.45 -16.02
CA ASN A 185 -23.36 28.84 -16.28
C ASN A 185 -21.84 29.10 -16.16
N LYS A 186 -21.04 28.08 -15.82
CA LYS A 186 -19.57 28.24 -15.70
C LYS A 186 -18.92 28.03 -17.07
N SER A 187 -17.86 28.78 -17.35
CA SER A 187 -17.15 28.72 -18.63
C SER A 187 -16.45 27.37 -18.86
N SER A 188 -16.27 26.99 -20.13
CA SER A 188 -15.55 25.76 -20.50
C SER A 188 -14.14 25.70 -19.91
N LYS A 189 -13.41 26.83 -19.91
CA LYS A 189 -12.07 26.92 -19.33
C LYS A 189 -12.08 26.64 -17.82
N TRP A 190 -13.02 27.21 -17.08
CA TRP A 190 -13.17 26.96 -15.65
C TRP A 190 -13.53 25.49 -15.38
N LYS A 191 -14.46 24.93 -16.17
CA LYS A 191 -14.84 23.52 -16.09
C LYS A 191 -13.64 22.59 -16.28
N LYS A 192 -12.81 22.87 -17.28
CA LYS A 192 -11.60 22.09 -17.54
C LYS A 192 -10.63 22.12 -16.36
N VAL A 193 -10.28 23.30 -15.85
CA VAL A 193 -9.31 23.45 -14.75
C VAL A 193 -9.75 22.70 -13.49
N LYS A 194 -11.02 22.86 -13.09
CA LYS A 194 -11.54 22.19 -11.89
C LYS A 194 -11.72 20.69 -12.07
N TRP A 195 -12.09 20.24 -13.26
CA TRP A 195 -12.10 18.82 -13.56
C TRP A 195 -10.70 18.20 -13.47
N GLU A 196 -9.69 18.86 -14.05
CA GLU A 196 -8.30 18.41 -13.98
C GLU A 196 -7.80 18.34 -12.53
N GLU A 197 -8.15 19.32 -11.69
CA GLU A 197 -7.84 19.33 -10.26
C GLU A 197 -8.38 18.08 -9.55
N TRP A 198 -9.67 17.78 -9.73
CA TRP A 198 -10.31 16.60 -9.15
C TRP A 198 -9.77 15.28 -9.71
N HIS A 199 -9.71 15.17 -11.04
CA HIS A 199 -9.24 13.97 -11.72
C HIS A 199 -7.81 13.63 -11.30
N ASN A 200 -6.92 14.62 -11.20
CA ASN A 200 -5.55 14.39 -10.73
C ASN A 200 -5.49 13.91 -9.28
N TYR A 201 -6.34 14.43 -8.40
CA TYR A 201 -6.42 13.94 -7.01
C TYR A 201 -6.86 12.47 -6.97
N PHE A 202 -7.96 12.13 -7.63
CA PHE A 202 -8.51 10.78 -7.58
C PHE A 202 -7.65 9.76 -8.35
N HIS A 203 -7.04 10.17 -9.46
CA HIS A 203 -6.09 9.33 -10.19
C HIS A 203 -4.85 8.98 -9.35
N LYS A 204 -4.29 9.95 -8.61
CA LYS A 204 -3.18 9.69 -7.68
C LYS A 204 -3.56 8.68 -6.60
N TYR A 205 -4.79 8.72 -6.10
CA TYR A 205 -5.31 7.72 -5.17
C TYR A 205 -5.32 6.33 -5.79
N LEU A 206 -5.86 6.17 -7.00
CA LEU A 206 -5.90 4.88 -7.70
C LEU A 206 -4.49 4.30 -7.94
N ILE A 207 -3.53 5.14 -8.38
CA ILE A 207 -2.14 4.69 -8.57
C ILE A 207 -1.57 4.10 -7.28
N ARG A 208 -1.76 4.79 -6.16
CA ARG A 208 -1.27 4.32 -4.85
C ARG A 208 -1.93 3.03 -4.41
N GLU A 209 -3.24 2.90 -4.64
CA GLU A 209 -3.97 1.67 -4.34
C GLU A 209 -3.40 0.47 -5.11
N GLY A 210 -3.05 0.68 -6.38
CA GLY A 210 -2.40 -0.36 -7.20
C GLY A 210 -1.04 -0.77 -6.66
N LYS A 211 -0.24 0.19 -6.21
CA LYS A 211 1.06 -0.08 -5.57
C LYS A 211 0.91 -0.84 -4.26
N ARG A 212 -0.01 -0.41 -3.40
CA ARG A 212 -0.33 -1.10 -2.14
C ARG A 212 -0.77 -2.54 -2.40
N SER A 213 -1.77 -2.74 -3.24
CA SER A 213 -2.31 -4.06 -3.57
C SER A 213 -1.23 -5.01 -4.10
N ARG A 214 -0.28 -4.50 -4.89
CA ARG A 214 0.85 -5.29 -5.38
C ARG A 214 1.82 -5.68 -4.26
N LEU A 215 2.13 -4.78 -3.34
CA LEU A 215 2.98 -5.08 -2.18
C LEU A 215 2.30 -6.08 -1.24
N ASP A 216 0.99 -5.97 -1.03
CA ASP A 216 0.20 -6.91 -0.24
C ASP A 216 0.27 -8.33 -0.85
N PHE A 217 0.11 -8.42 -2.18
CA PHE A 217 0.28 -9.69 -2.89
C PHE A 217 1.68 -10.29 -2.68
N VAL A 218 2.73 -9.48 -2.85
CA VAL A 218 4.12 -9.93 -2.65
C VAL A 218 4.31 -10.41 -1.21
N CYS A 219 3.78 -9.69 -0.22
CA CYS A 219 3.85 -10.05 1.19
C CYS A 219 3.15 -11.40 1.45
N MET A 220 1.95 -11.62 0.93
CA MET A 220 1.24 -12.89 1.04
C MET A 220 2.06 -14.05 0.45
N MET A 221 2.70 -13.83 -0.71
CA MET A 221 3.55 -14.85 -1.32
C MET A 221 4.81 -15.12 -0.51
N GLN A 222 5.42 -14.11 0.11
CA GLN A 222 6.56 -14.29 1.02
C GLN A 222 6.22 -15.09 2.28
N ASN A 223 4.97 -15.01 2.73
CA ASN A 223 4.47 -15.75 3.90
C ASN A 223 3.88 -17.13 3.53
N GLY A 224 3.98 -17.55 2.27
CA GLY A 224 3.50 -18.87 1.83
C GLY A 224 1.97 -19.00 1.82
N CYS A 225 1.22 -17.90 1.69
CA CYS A 225 -0.23 -17.96 1.59
C CYS A 225 -0.66 -18.80 0.38
N ASN A 226 -1.65 -19.67 0.59
CA ASN A 226 -2.27 -20.45 -0.49
C ASN A 226 -3.43 -19.67 -1.15
N TYR A 227 -4.02 -20.27 -2.18
CA TYR A 227 -5.14 -19.70 -2.93
C TYR A 227 -6.32 -19.26 -2.03
N THR A 228 -6.72 -20.11 -1.08
CA THR A 228 -7.87 -19.85 -0.19
C THR A 228 -7.62 -18.62 0.67
N ASN A 229 -6.42 -18.50 1.26
CA ASN A 229 -6.05 -17.33 2.06
C ASN A 229 -6.06 -16.04 1.22
N VAL A 230 -5.52 -16.09 0.00
CA VAL A 230 -5.47 -14.93 -0.91
C VAL A 230 -6.86 -14.53 -1.38
N LYS A 231 -7.72 -15.49 -1.73
CA LYS A 231 -9.11 -15.25 -2.10
C LYS A 231 -9.88 -14.56 -0.98
N TYR A 232 -9.82 -15.13 0.23
CA TYR A 232 -10.48 -14.56 1.41
C TYR A 232 -10.01 -13.13 1.71
N HIS A 233 -8.70 -12.88 1.58
CA HIS A 233 -8.14 -11.53 1.72
C HIS A 233 -8.76 -10.54 0.73
N TYR A 234 -8.84 -10.90 -0.56
CA TYR A 234 -9.42 -10.00 -1.56
C TYR A 234 -10.94 -9.82 -1.42
N GLU A 235 -11.69 -10.86 -1.05
CA GLU A 235 -13.12 -10.73 -0.75
C GLU A 235 -13.37 -9.72 0.37
N LYS A 236 -12.56 -9.78 1.43
CA LYS A 236 -12.60 -8.83 2.55
C LYS A 236 -12.20 -7.40 2.16
N ILE A 237 -11.25 -7.26 1.25
CA ILE A 237 -10.83 -5.93 0.77
C ILE A 237 -11.85 -5.39 -0.26
N ILE A 238 -12.59 -6.23 -0.98
CA ILE A 238 -13.64 -5.75 -1.88
C ILE A 238 -14.76 -5.05 -1.12
N SER A 239 -15.23 -5.60 0.00
CA SER A 239 -16.31 -4.97 0.78
C SER A 239 -15.91 -3.57 1.25
N LEU A 240 -14.67 -3.40 1.69
CA LEU A 240 -14.15 -2.11 2.11
C LEU A 240 -13.89 -1.15 0.94
N TRP A 241 -13.67 -1.64 -0.28
CA TRP A 241 -13.58 -0.79 -1.47
C TRP A 241 -14.92 -0.15 -1.83
N ASP A 242 -16.00 -0.89 -1.68
CA ASP A 242 -17.34 -0.35 -1.96
C ASP A 242 -17.67 0.81 -0.99
N GLU A 243 -17.16 0.76 0.25
CA GLU A 243 -17.20 1.88 1.19
C GLU A 243 -16.33 3.07 0.73
N ASP A 244 -15.11 2.81 0.25
CA ASP A 244 -14.24 3.85 -0.31
C ASP A 244 -14.90 4.58 -1.47
N MET A 245 -15.60 3.86 -2.35
CA MET A 245 -16.31 4.46 -3.49
C MET A 245 -17.46 5.36 -3.05
N LYS A 246 -18.22 4.95 -2.02
CA LYS A 246 -19.23 5.82 -1.41
C LYS A 246 -18.60 7.08 -0.81
N SER A 247 -17.49 6.93 -0.09
CA SER A 247 -16.74 8.07 0.48
C SER A 247 -16.22 9.02 -0.60
N MET A 248 -15.68 8.47 -1.69
CA MET A 248 -15.18 9.26 -2.82
C MET A 248 -16.31 10.03 -3.52
N TRP A 249 -17.49 9.45 -3.64
CA TRP A 249 -18.67 10.14 -4.14
C TRP A 249 -19.08 11.31 -3.25
N THR A 250 -19.02 11.14 -1.93
CA THR A 250 -19.25 12.23 -0.97
C THR A 250 -18.19 13.34 -1.13
N LYS A 251 -16.90 12.98 -1.20
CA LYS A 251 -15.81 13.94 -1.43
C LYS A 251 -15.99 14.71 -2.74
N TRP A 252 -16.44 14.05 -3.80
CA TRP A 252 -16.79 14.70 -5.07
C TRP A 252 -17.90 15.73 -4.91
N ASN A 253 -18.99 15.39 -4.21
CA ASN A 253 -20.09 16.34 -3.98
C ASN A 253 -19.61 17.56 -3.19
N SER A 254 -18.78 17.35 -2.16
CA SER A 254 -18.16 18.46 -1.42
C SER A 254 -17.22 19.30 -2.29
N PHE A 255 -16.41 18.67 -3.14
CA PHE A 255 -15.55 19.36 -4.10
C PHE A 255 -16.39 20.20 -5.07
N LEU A 256 -17.46 19.64 -5.63
CA LEU A 256 -18.37 20.31 -6.53
C LEU A 256 -18.99 21.55 -5.88
N ASP A 257 -19.55 21.41 -4.68
CA ASP A 257 -20.17 22.52 -3.96
C ASP A 257 -19.17 23.62 -3.59
N ASN A 258 -17.95 23.26 -3.21
CA ASN A 258 -16.88 24.22 -2.92
C ASN A 258 -16.36 24.92 -4.19
N ALA A 259 -16.18 24.17 -5.28
CA ALA A 259 -15.79 24.73 -6.55
C ALA A 259 -16.81 25.77 -7.02
N LEU A 260 -18.11 25.49 -6.89
CA LEU A 260 -19.16 26.39 -7.34
C LEU A 260 -19.25 27.71 -6.55
N LYS A 261 -18.86 27.71 -5.27
CA LYS A 261 -18.79 28.90 -4.41
C LYS A 261 -17.63 29.83 -4.77
N ASN A 262 -16.57 29.29 -5.37
CA ASN A 262 -15.39 30.00 -5.86
C ASN A 262 -15.46 30.30 -7.38
#